data_AF-A0A0N5AT40-F1
#
_entry.id   AF-A0A0N5AT40-F1
#
_cell.length_a   1.000
_cell.length_b   1.000
_cell.length_c   1.000
_cell.angle_alpha   90.00
_cell.angle_beta   90.00
_cell.angle_gamma   90.00
#
_symmetry.space_group_name_H-M   'P 1'
#
loop_
_entity.id
_entity.type
_entity.pdbx_description
1 polymer ?
#
loop_
_entity_poly.entity_id
_entity_poly.type
_entity_poly.pdbx_seq_one_letter_code
_entity_poly.pdbx_strand_id
1 'polypeptide(L)'
;MHVKSQGQRTKRDHIDLNSCFKLRKGYKLDLKPNEYEDAERTVEFKDDCLRACLRASLSERSERGFVCRSLIFAPKQSDCLLTAVSADERAVRSDEKNSPVRLYENVCVKPPFEGGTVEARLRGYRGGEGLIQIVQKKGQKALAYIVVDGMKQNADYDILFSDDNSRNCIRISSVEKKKARKLVTVDTDTTGMGVQPWSEINLDVLNNDILNKTIIAMERKSGDVIICGSIGIKGNRTEWENAKNVSTTSISFWLPLLLMCSFLHLFLQHKFPL
;
A
#
# COMPACT_ATOMS: atom_id res chain seq x y z
N MET A 1 1.19 -48.66 -22.34
CA MET A 1 0.34 -48.50 -21.14
C MET A 1 0.95 -47.44 -20.25
N HIS A 2 0.13 -46.46 -19.86
CA HIS A 2 0.52 -45.25 -19.13
C HIS A 2 1.07 -45.54 -17.73
N VAL A 3 2.23 -44.97 -17.41
CA VAL A 3 2.60 -44.64 -16.03
C VAL A 3 2.55 -43.12 -15.92
N LYS A 4 1.46 -42.60 -15.35
CA LYS A 4 1.32 -41.19 -15.01
C LYS A 4 2.23 -40.91 -13.81
N SER A 5 3.35 -40.22 -14.07
CA SER A 5 4.03 -39.43 -13.06
C SER A 5 3.07 -38.32 -12.60
N GLN A 6 2.44 -38.51 -11.44
CA GLN A 6 1.77 -37.44 -10.74
C GLN A 6 2.87 -36.56 -10.12
N GLY A 7 3.31 -35.57 -10.89
CA GLY A 7 4.06 -34.44 -10.38
C GLY A 7 3.25 -33.78 -9.27
N GLN A 8 3.75 -33.92 -8.05
CA GLN A 8 3.29 -33.24 -6.85
C GLN A 8 3.26 -31.73 -7.16
N ARG A 9 2.06 -31.19 -7.37
CA ARG A 9 1.83 -29.74 -7.51
C ARG A 9 2.26 -29.12 -6.18
N THR A 10 3.47 -28.57 -6.15
CA THR A 10 3.92 -27.67 -5.10
C THR A 10 2.84 -26.59 -4.95
N LYS A 11 2.23 -26.59 -3.77
CA LYS A 11 1.25 -25.61 -3.32
C LYS A 11 1.97 -24.27 -3.41
N ARG A 12 1.77 -23.51 -4.50
CA ARG A 12 2.32 -22.16 -4.63
C ARG A 12 1.83 -21.39 -3.41
N ASP A 13 2.77 -20.80 -2.68
CA ASP A 13 2.46 -19.90 -1.58
C ASP A 13 1.42 -18.91 -2.10
N HIS A 14 0.18 -19.09 -1.65
CA HIS A 14 -0.91 -18.21 -2.03
C HIS A 14 -0.55 -16.83 -1.52
N ILE A 15 -0.78 -15.82 -2.35
CA ILE A 15 -0.97 -14.43 -1.93
C ILE A 15 -1.69 -14.42 -0.60
N ASP A 16 -1.00 -13.98 0.44
CA ASP A 16 -1.64 -13.84 1.73
C ASP A 16 -2.44 -12.54 1.71
N LEU A 17 -3.67 -12.57 1.20
CA LEU A 17 -4.60 -11.44 1.28
C LEU A 17 -4.66 -10.89 2.71
N ASN A 18 -4.55 -11.78 3.72
CA ASN A 18 -4.58 -11.41 5.14
C ASN A 18 -3.36 -10.58 5.57
N SER A 19 -2.27 -10.54 4.80
CA SER A 19 -1.13 -9.66 5.09
C SER A 19 -1.50 -8.18 5.07
N CYS A 20 -2.55 -7.80 4.34
CA CYS A 20 -3.12 -6.45 4.35
C CYS A 20 -4.23 -6.23 5.38
N PHE A 21 -4.63 -7.25 6.14
CA PHE A 21 -5.78 -7.18 7.04
C PHE A 21 -5.49 -7.67 8.45
N LYS A 22 -5.81 -6.82 9.44
CA LYS A 22 -5.72 -7.17 10.86
C LYS A 22 -7.10 -7.44 11.43
N LEU A 23 -7.33 -8.65 11.95
CA LEU A 23 -8.57 -9.02 12.64
C LEU A 23 -8.65 -8.36 14.03
N ARG A 24 -9.72 -7.61 14.29
CA ARG A 24 -10.04 -7.02 15.60
C ARG A 24 -11.16 -7.85 16.25
N LYS A 25 -10.79 -8.77 17.16
CA LYS A 25 -11.76 -9.65 17.86
C LYS A 25 -12.50 -8.90 18.97
N GLY A 26 -13.80 -9.13 19.09
CA GLY A 26 -14.63 -8.53 20.15
C GLY A 26 -14.99 -7.06 19.92
N TYR A 27 -14.93 -6.61 18.67
CA TYR A 27 -15.28 -5.24 18.28
C TYR A 27 -16.34 -5.25 17.18
N LYS A 28 -17.18 -4.21 17.15
CA LYS A 28 -18.13 -3.88 16.07
C LYS A 28 -17.92 -2.41 15.68
N LEU A 29 -18.25 -2.04 14.44
CA LEU A 29 -18.23 -0.63 14.06
C LEU A 29 -19.52 0.05 14.53
N ASP A 30 -19.39 1.20 15.17
CA ASP A 30 -20.51 2.09 15.47
C ASP A 30 -20.72 3.05 14.30
N LEU A 31 -21.56 2.62 13.35
CA LEU A 31 -21.89 3.38 12.13
C LEU A 31 -23.24 4.07 12.29
N LYS A 32 -23.33 5.32 11.83
CA LYS A 32 -24.61 6.04 11.76
C LYS A 32 -25.46 5.50 10.62
N PRO A 33 -26.81 5.62 10.67
CA PRO A 33 -27.71 5.13 9.62
C PRO A 33 -27.30 5.52 8.19
N ASN A 34 -26.89 6.78 7.98
CA ASN A 34 -26.50 7.30 6.67
C ASN A 34 -25.16 6.74 6.16
N GLU A 35 -24.32 6.17 7.04
CA GLU A 35 -23.03 5.56 6.66
C GLU A 35 -23.19 4.08 6.30
N TYR A 36 -24.34 3.48 6.60
CA TYR A 36 -24.70 2.17 6.06
C TYR A 36 -25.10 2.26 4.59
N GLU A 37 -25.59 3.42 4.10
CA GLU A 37 -25.96 3.62 2.70
C GLU A 37 -24.73 3.72 1.78
N ASP A 38 -23.60 4.17 2.32
CA ASP A 38 -22.32 4.26 1.60
C ASP A 38 -21.51 2.97 1.62
N ALA A 39 -22.03 1.93 2.26
CA ALA A 39 -21.36 0.66 2.43
C ALA A 39 -21.84 -0.36 1.40
N GLU A 40 -20.91 -0.88 0.61
CA GLU A 40 -21.19 -1.90 -0.41
C GLU A 40 -21.39 -3.27 0.27
N ARG A 41 -22.50 -3.95 -0.08
CA ARG A 41 -22.86 -5.29 0.42
C ARG A 41 -23.05 -6.25 -0.73
N THR A 42 -22.40 -7.42 -0.67
CA THR A 42 -22.79 -8.71 -1.29
C THR A 42 -21.56 -9.60 -1.44
N VAL A 43 -21.22 -10.44 -0.45
CA VAL A 43 -20.14 -11.41 -0.63
C VAL A 43 -20.30 -12.67 0.25
N GLU A 44 -20.25 -13.86 -0.37
CA GLU A 44 -20.43 -15.15 0.30
C GLU A 44 -19.24 -15.60 1.17
N PHE A 45 -18.00 -15.22 0.82
CA PHE A 45 -16.79 -15.71 1.48
C PHE A 45 -15.91 -14.59 2.05
N LYS A 46 -15.18 -14.93 3.14
CA LYS A 46 -14.24 -14.00 3.83
C LYS A 46 -13.26 -13.38 2.84
N ASP A 47 -12.58 -14.20 2.04
CA ASP A 47 -11.52 -13.73 1.13
C ASP A 47 -12.07 -12.82 0.04
N ASP A 48 -13.27 -13.09 -0.47
CA ASP A 48 -13.92 -12.21 -1.44
C ASP A 48 -14.28 -10.85 -0.83
N CYS A 49 -14.61 -10.81 0.46
CA CYS A 49 -14.86 -9.55 1.17
C CYS A 49 -13.56 -8.75 1.35
N LEU A 50 -12.44 -9.43 1.64
CA LEU A 50 -11.11 -8.81 1.63
C LEU A 50 -10.74 -8.27 0.25
N ARG A 51 -10.99 -9.05 -0.83
CA ARG A 51 -10.76 -8.64 -2.21
C ARG A 51 -11.60 -7.42 -2.59
N ALA A 52 -12.88 -7.37 -2.20
CA ALA A 52 -13.76 -6.24 -2.46
C ALA A 52 -13.20 -4.95 -1.84
N CYS A 53 -12.69 -5.02 -0.61
CA CYS A 53 -12.01 -3.90 0.04
C CYS A 53 -10.75 -3.43 -0.70
N LEU A 54 -9.96 -4.36 -1.24
CA LEU A 54 -8.78 -4.00 -2.05
C LEU A 54 -9.18 -3.40 -3.40
N ARG A 55 -10.19 -3.96 -4.08
CA ARG A 55 -10.75 -3.43 -5.35
C ARG A 55 -11.30 -2.03 -5.20
N ALA A 56 -11.93 -1.72 -4.07
CA ALA A 56 -12.41 -0.38 -3.79
C ALA A 56 -11.29 0.67 -3.92
N SER A 57 -10.03 0.30 -3.61
CA SER A 57 -8.86 1.18 -3.77
C SER A 57 -8.43 1.41 -5.22
N LEU A 58 -8.83 0.51 -6.14
CA LEU A 58 -8.52 0.60 -7.58
C LEU A 58 -9.55 1.47 -8.31
N SER A 59 -10.81 1.45 -7.86
CA SER A 59 -11.89 2.14 -8.54
C SER A 59 -11.68 3.66 -8.53
N GLU A 60 -11.51 4.27 -9.72
CA GLU A 60 -11.73 5.71 -9.92
C GLU A 60 -13.22 6.06 -9.84
N ARG A 61 -14.11 5.05 -9.89
CA ARG A 61 -15.55 5.20 -10.12
C ARG A 61 -16.38 5.57 -8.91
N SER A 62 -15.86 5.53 -7.69
CA SER A 62 -16.59 6.20 -6.62
C SER A 62 -16.43 7.71 -6.86
N GLU A 63 -17.51 8.38 -7.25
CA GLU A 63 -17.58 9.85 -7.34
C GLU A 63 -17.20 10.55 -6.01
N ARG A 64 -16.97 9.77 -4.94
CA ARG A 64 -16.62 10.20 -3.57
C ARG A 64 -15.23 9.77 -3.08
N GLY A 65 -14.41 9.08 -3.89
CA GLY A 65 -13.08 8.63 -3.47
C GLY A 65 -13.09 7.65 -2.29
N PHE A 66 -14.00 6.67 -2.33
CA PHE A 66 -14.12 5.65 -1.29
C PHE A 66 -12.85 4.79 -1.22
N VAL A 67 -12.25 4.78 -0.04
CA VAL A 67 -11.04 4.02 0.25
C VAL A 67 -11.36 3.12 1.43
N CYS A 68 -11.43 1.82 1.20
CA CYS A 68 -11.80 0.87 2.24
C CYS A 68 -10.70 0.80 3.32
N ARG A 69 -10.99 1.35 4.50
CA ARG A 69 -10.08 1.38 5.66
C ARG A 69 -10.38 0.27 6.65
N SER A 70 -11.62 -0.20 6.71
CA SER A 70 -11.98 -1.40 7.46
C SER A 70 -13.21 -2.06 6.83
N LEU A 71 -13.47 -3.29 7.24
CA LEU A 71 -14.63 -4.05 6.79
C LEU A 71 -15.17 -4.95 7.89
N ILE A 72 -16.46 -5.23 7.80
CA ILE A 72 -17.14 -6.22 8.61
C ILE A 72 -17.53 -7.40 7.73
N PHE A 73 -17.17 -8.61 8.16
CA PHE A 73 -17.66 -9.85 7.57
C PHE A 73 -18.58 -10.56 8.57
N ALA A 74 -19.82 -10.83 8.16
CA ALA A 74 -20.82 -11.55 8.93
C ALA A 74 -21.11 -12.92 8.28
N PRO A 75 -20.40 -14.00 8.67
CA PRO A 75 -20.46 -15.28 7.98
C PRO A 75 -21.86 -15.91 7.93
N LYS A 76 -22.68 -15.70 8.98
CA LYS A 76 -24.03 -16.28 9.07
C LYS A 76 -25.05 -15.58 8.17
N GLN A 77 -24.76 -14.36 7.74
CA GLN A 77 -25.63 -13.54 6.91
C GLN A 77 -25.12 -13.45 5.47
N SER A 78 -23.94 -14.03 5.18
CA SER A 78 -23.21 -13.81 3.92
C SER A 78 -23.08 -12.33 3.56
N ASP A 79 -22.97 -11.49 4.59
CA ASP A 79 -22.89 -10.05 4.48
C ASP A 79 -21.45 -9.58 4.65
N CYS A 80 -21.04 -8.71 3.75
CA CYS A 80 -19.78 -7.97 3.78
C CYS A 80 -20.14 -6.49 3.80
N LEU A 81 -19.51 -5.72 4.69
CA LEU A 81 -19.72 -4.28 4.80
C LEU A 81 -18.37 -3.59 4.72
N LEU A 82 -18.12 -2.84 3.65
CA LEU A 82 -16.90 -2.05 3.48
C LEU A 82 -17.11 -0.64 4.07
N THR A 83 -16.09 -0.07 4.71
CA THR A 83 -16.16 1.30 5.23
C THR A 83 -14.90 2.10 4.97
N ALA A 84 -15.07 3.41 4.80
CA ALA A 84 -13.99 4.40 4.72
C ALA A 84 -13.44 4.81 6.09
N VAL A 85 -14.04 4.33 7.18
CA VAL A 85 -13.64 4.65 8.55
C VAL A 85 -12.61 3.63 9.05
N SER A 86 -11.58 4.10 9.73
CA SER A 86 -10.60 3.20 10.33
C SER A 86 -11.19 2.49 11.55
N ALA A 87 -10.73 1.26 11.83
CA ALA A 87 -11.22 0.53 13.00
C ALA A 87 -10.94 1.31 14.30
N ASP A 88 -9.81 1.98 14.42
CA ASP A 88 -9.46 2.74 15.63
C ASP A 88 -10.36 3.97 15.87
N GLU A 89 -11.02 4.51 14.84
CA GLU A 89 -11.91 5.68 14.97
C GLU A 89 -13.30 5.32 15.53
N ARG A 90 -13.84 4.13 15.21
CA ARG A 90 -15.24 3.78 15.52
C ARG A 90 -15.49 2.34 15.93
N ALA A 91 -14.46 1.54 16.17
CA ALA A 91 -14.64 0.20 16.72
C ALA A 91 -15.03 0.28 18.20
N VAL A 92 -16.25 -0.13 18.52
CA VAL A 92 -16.73 -0.25 19.89
C VAL A 92 -16.59 -1.70 20.34
N ARG A 93 -16.13 -1.88 21.58
CA ARG A 93 -16.01 -3.21 22.19
C ARG A 93 -17.42 -3.80 22.33
N SER A 94 -17.62 -5.00 21.82
CA SER A 94 -18.90 -5.68 21.93
C SER A 94 -18.90 -6.60 23.14
N ASP A 95 -19.93 -6.48 23.98
CA ASP A 95 -20.14 -7.36 25.14
C ASP A 95 -20.51 -8.80 24.73
N GLU A 96 -20.84 -9.01 23.45
CA GLU A 96 -20.99 -10.34 22.88
C GLU A 96 -19.64 -11.05 22.77
N LYS A 97 -19.31 -11.83 23.82
CA LYS A 97 -18.12 -12.71 23.87
C LYS A 97 -17.95 -13.61 22.63
N ASN A 98 -19.01 -13.89 21.87
CA ASN A 98 -19.03 -14.72 20.67
C ASN A 98 -19.78 -14.07 19.50
N SER A 99 -19.61 -12.77 19.28
CA SER A 99 -20.14 -12.14 18.06
C SER A 99 -19.61 -12.90 16.82
N PRO A 100 -20.48 -13.45 15.94
CA PRO A 100 -20.05 -14.16 14.74
C PRO A 100 -19.43 -13.21 13.71
N VAL A 101 -19.61 -11.90 13.90
CA VAL A 101 -19.15 -10.82 13.05
C VAL A 101 -17.66 -10.58 13.27
N ARG A 102 -16.90 -10.47 12.18
CA ARG A 102 -15.45 -10.26 12.18
C ARG A 102 -15.11 -8.91 11.58
N LEU A 103 -14.52 -8.03 12.38
CA LEU A 103 -13.98 -6.74 11.94
C LEU A 103 -12.54 -6.90 11.47
N TYR A 104 -12.25 -6.50 10.24
CA TYR A 104 -10.90 -6.45 9.70
C TYR A 104 -10.52 -5.02 9.37
N GLU A 105 -9.33 -4.64 9.79
CA GLU A 105 -8.70 -3.35 9.48
C GLU A 105 -7.77 -3.51 8.28
N ASN A 106 -7.93 -2.66 7.25
CA ASN A 106 -7.04 -2.64 6.10
C ASN A 106 -5.78 -1.84 6.45
N VAL A 107 -4.67 -2.52 6.73
CA VAL A 107 -3.42 -1.87 7.14
C VAL A 107 -2.58 -1.40 5.94
N CYS A 108 -2.84 -1.94 4.75
CA CYS A 108 -2.09 -1.57 3.54
C CYS A 108 -2.50 -0.20 2.99
N VAL A 109 -3.71 0.26 3.29
CA VAL A 109 -4.23 1.54 2.79
C VAL A 109 -3.51 2.77 3.38
N LYS A 110 -2.85 2.59 4.53
CA LYS A 110 -2.09 3.63 5.22
C LYS A 110 -0.60 3.34 5.06
N PRO A 111 0.21 4.32 4.62
CA PRO A 111 1.67 4.19 4.63
C PRO A 111 2.19 3.89 6.05
N PRO A 112 3.24 3.06 6.19
CA PRO A 112 3.79 2.68 7.49
C PRO A 112 4.46 3.84 8.24
N PHE A 113 4.80 4.92 7.54
CA PHE A 113 5.34 6.15 8.11
C PHE A 113 4.94 7.36 7.27
N GLU A 114 5.03 8.55 7.87
CA GLU A 114 4.87 9.82 7.16
C GLU A 114 6.10 10.12 6.32
N GLY A 115 5.88 10.44 5.04
CA GLY A 115 6.93 10.70 4.07
C GLY A 115 6.37 11.16 2.73
N GLY A 116 7.26 11.41 1.78
CA GLY A 116 6.89 11.78 0.44
C GLY A 116 6.25 10.59 -0.24
N THR A 117 4.98 10.72 -0.60
CA THR A 117 4.19 9.64 -1.21
C THR A 117 3.91 9.94 -2.68
N VAL A 118 4.19 8.98 -3.53
CA VAL A 118 3.80 8.98 -4.93
C VAL A 118 2.86 7.80 -5.22
N GLU A 119 2.03 7.95 -6.24
CA GLU A 119 1.07 6.96 -6.69
C GLU A 119 1.13 6.83 -8.21
N ALA A 120 1.00 5.61 -8.71
CA ALA A 120 0.65 5.38 -10.10
C ALA A 120 -0.58 4.46 -10.18
N ARG A 121 -1.60 4.91 -10.90
CA ARG A 121 -2.76 4.10 -11.25
C ARG A 121 -2.52 3.47 -12.61
N LEU A 122 -2.55 2.14 -12.64
CA LEU A 122 -2.19 1.34 -13.79
C LEU A 122 -3.48 0.91 -14.51
N ARG A 123 -3.50 1.06 -15.82
CA ARG A 123 -4.62 0.62 -16.67
C ARG A 123 -4.13 -0.16 -17.86
N GLY A 124 -4.92 -1.15 -18.28
CA GLY A 124 -4.66 -1.97 -19.45
C GLY A 124 -5.84 -2.00 -20.41
N TYR A 125 -5.58 -2.51 -21.61
CA TYR A 125 -6.56 -2.61 -22.69
C TYR A 125 -7.54 -3.79 -22.54
N ARG A 126 -7.27 -4.72 -21.62
CA ARG A 126 -8.12 -5.91 -21.34
C ARG A 126 -8.90 -5.80 -20.01
N GLY A 127 -9.08 -4.59 -19.49
CA GLY A 127 -9.81 -4.35 -18.24
C GLY A 127 -9.01 -4.61 -16.97
N GLY A 128 -7.75 -5.03 -17.08
CA GLY A 128 -6.84 -5.10 -15.93
C GLY A 128 -6.54 -3.70 -15.38
N GLU A 129 -6.47 -3.60 -14.07
CA GLU A 129 -6.17 -2.36 -13.35
C GLU A 129 -5.20 -2.61 -12.20
N GLY A 130 -4.56 -1.55 -11.73
CA GLY A 130 -3.66 -1.64 -10.60
C GLY A 130 -3.41 -0.31 -9.94
N LEU A 131 -2.90 -0.39 -8.74
CA LEU A 131 -2.49 0.74 -7.92
C LEU A 131 -1.12 0.40 -7.35
N ILE A 132 -0.17 1.31 -7.50
CA ILE A 132 1.08 1.30 -6.74
C ILE A 132 1.17 2.60 -5.96
N GLN A 133 1.41 2.49 -4.65
CA GLN A 133 1.74 3.60 -3.79
C GLN A 133 3.13 3.39 -3.24
N ILE A 134 3.95 4.43 -3.25
CA ILE A 134 5.33 4.37 -2.80
C ILE A 134 5.57 5.52 -1.85
N VAL A 135 6.08 5.21 -0.66
CA VAL A 135 6.41 6.19 0.37
C VAL A 135 7.90 6.15 0.66
N GLN A 136 8.51 7.32 0.82
CA GLN A 136 9.89 7.42 1.25
C GLN A 136 10.11 8.63 2.15
N LYS A 137 10.98 8.45 3.13
CA LYS A 137 11.56 9.52 3.93
C LYS A 137 13.03 9.64 3.58
N LYS A 138 13.58 10.86 3.54
CA LYS A 138 14.99 11.07 3.22
C LYS A 138 15.91 10.24 4.11
N GLY A 139 16.90 9.58 3.49
CA GLY A 139 17.84 8.69 4.16
C GLY A 139 17.30 7.27 4.41
N GLN A 140 16.06 6.97 4.02
CA GLN A 140 15.46 5.64 4.09
C GLN A 140 15.20 5.09 2.68
N LYS A 141 15.11 3.76 2.58
CA LYS A 141 14.64 3.11 1.37
C LYS A 141 13.14 3.39 1.17
N ALA A 142 12.71 3.40 -0.08
CA ALA A 142 11.30 3.50 -0.40
C ALA A 142 10.58 2.19 -0.09
N LEU A 143 9.36 2.29 0.44
CA LEU A 143 8.44 1.17 0.60
C LEU A 143 7.31 1.29 -0.41
N ALA A 144 6.91 0.19 -1.03
CA ALA A 144 5.80 0.14 -1.98
C ALA A 144 4.71 -0.82 -1.55
N TYR A 145 3.46 -0.38 -1.73
CA TYR A 145 2.24 -1.18 -1.67
C TYR A 145 1.64 -1.26 -3.07
N ILE A 146 1.31 -2.48 -3.52
CA ILE A 146 0.78 -2.73 -4.86
C ILE A 146 -0.46 -3.63 -4.77
N VAL A 147 -1.48 -3.26 -5.53
CA VAL A 147 -2.63 -4.13 -5.85
C VAL A 147 -2.83 -4.14 -7.34
N VAL A 148 -3.08 -5.31 -7.92
CA VAL A 148 -3.50 -5.48 -9.30
C VAL A 148 -4.73 -6.38 -9.34
N ASP A 149 -5.63 -6.14 -10.28
CA ASP A 149 -6.83 -6.95 -10.46
C ASP A 149 -7.18 -7.09 -11.94
N GLY A 150 -8.00 -8.10 -12.28
CA GLY A 150 -8.34 -8.43 -13.66
C GLY A 150 -7.15 -9.00 -14.46
N MET A 151 -6.15 -9.54 -13.75
CA MET A 151 -4.96 -10.14 -14.36
C MET A 151 -5.22 -11.62 -14.68
N LYS A 152 -4.31 -12.25 -15.44
CA LYS A 152 -4.36 -13.69 -15.65
C LYS A 152 -4.14 -14.39 -14.31
N GLN A 153 -4.96 -15.39 -14.02
CA GLN A 153 -4.90 -16.15 -12.76
C GLN A 153 -3.62 -16.97 -12.63
N ASN A 154 -3.11 -17.11 -11.41
CA ASN A 154 -1.97 -17.97 -11.09
C ASN A 154 -0.73 -17.66 -11.96
N ALA A 155 -0.42 -16.38 -12.15
CA ALA A 155 0.68 -15.90 -12.98
C ALA A 155 1.54 -14.88 -12.23
N ASP A 156 2.80 -14.75 -12.66
CA ASP A 156 3.75 -13.81 -12.08
C ASP A 156 3.85 -12.56 -12.96
N TYR A 157 3.86 -11.40 -12.30
CA TYR A 157 4.00 -10.10 -12.92
C TYR A 157 5.20 -9.37 -12.34
N ASP A 158 6.12 -8.97 -13.22
CA ASP A 158 7.21 -8.07 -12.83
C ASP A 158 6.71 -6.63 -12.89
N ILE A 159 6.80 -5.94 -11.75
CA ILE A 159 6.52 -4.51 -11.65
C ILE A 159 7.83 -3.76 -11.93
N LEU A 160 7.82 -2.95 -12.98
CA LEU A 160 9.00 -2.29 -13.52
C LEU A 160 8.81 -0.77 -13.51
N PHE A 161 9.88 -0.05 -13.26
CA PHE A 161 10.01 1.38 -13.47
C PHE A 161 10.66 1.65 -14.83
N SER A 162 10.04 2.51 -15.64
CA SER A 162 10.55 2.95 -16.94
C SER A 162 10.72 4.46 -16.97
N ASP A 163 11.86 4.93 -17.44
CA ASP A 163 12.15 6.36 -17.66
C ASP A 163 11.35 6.97 -18.82
N ASP A 164 10.53 6.19 -19.52
CA ASP A 164 9.60 6.65 -20.52
C ASP A 164 8.39 7.37 -19.90
N ASN A 165 7.85 8.36 -20.60
CA ASN A 165 6.66 9.13 -20.23
C ASN A 165 5.39 8.63 -20.97
N SER A 166 5.43 7.41 -21.51
CA SER A 166 4.30 6.87 -22.29
C SER A 166 3.11 6.52 -21.38
N ARG A 167 1.98 7.17 -21.67
CA ARG A 167 0.67 6.84 -21.07
C ARG A 167 -0.02 5.64 -21.73
N ASN A 168 0.56 5.09 -22.79
CA ASN A 168 -0.04 3.97 -23.53
C ASN A 168 0.84 2.73 -23.44
N CYS A 169 0.35 1.74 -22.71
CA CYS A 169 1.04 0.49 -22.42
C CYS A 169 1.36 -0.33 -23.67
N ILE A 170 0.54 -0.21 -24.72
CA ILE A 170 0.73 -0.89 -26.00
C ILE A 170 1.94 -0.32 -26.75
N ARG A 171 2.27 0.97 -26.51
CA ARG A 171 3.34 1.67 -27.22
C ARG A 171 4.72 1.50 -26.58
N ILE A 172 4.82 0.76 -25.48
CA ILE A 172 6.11 0.54 -24.81
C ILE A 172 6.98 -0.36 -25.68
N SER A 173 8.00 0.23 -26.28
CA SER A 173 8.91 -0.46 -27.20
C SER A 173 9.73 -1.54 -26.50
N SER A 174 10.19 -2.54 -27.25
CA SER A 174 11.08 -3.59 -26.73
C SER A 174 12.39 -3.04 -26.16
N VAL A 175 12.85 -1.88 -26.63
CA VAL A 175 14.04 -1.21 -26.10
C VAL A 175 13.77 -0.66 -24.70
N GLU A 176 12.64 0.01 -24.52
CA GLU A 176 12.25 0.56 -23.21
C GLU A 176 11.96 -0.55 -22.20
N LYS A 177 11.33 -1.66 -22.62
CA LYS A 177 11.16 -2.85 -21.76
C LYS A 177 12.48 -3.39 -21.21
N LYS A 178 13.56 -3.37 -22.02
CA LYS A 178 14.89 -3.86 -21.61
C LYS A 178 15.62 -2.92 -20.66
N LYS A 179 15.34 -1.62 -20.73
CA LYS A 179 15.92 -0.60 -19.84
C LYS A 179 15.15 -0.48 -18.52
N ALA A 180 13.89 -0.89 -18.51
CA ALA A 180 13.04 -0.79 -17.34
C ALA A 180 13.63 -1.54 -16.14
N ARG A 181 13.71 -0.86 -14.99
CA ARG A 181 14.26 -1.41 -13.76
C ARG A 181 13.17 -2.17 -13.01
N LYS A 182 13.41 -3.44 -12.72
CA LYS A 182 12.50 -4.22 -11.87
C LYS A 182 12.48 -3.68 -10.43
N LEU A 183 11.27 -3.48 -9.92
CA LEU A 183 11.02 -3.06 -8.54
C LEU A 183 10.68 -4.28 -7.66
N VAL A 184 9.68 -5.06 -8.07
CA VAL A 184 9.18 -6.23 -7.32
C VAL A 184 8.45 -7.20 -8.25
N THR A 185 8.12 -8.39 -7.74
CA THR A 185 7.24 -9.35 -8.42
C THR A 185 5.94 -9.44 -7.65
N VAL A 186 4.81 -9.46 -8.36
CA VAL A 186 3.49 -9.73 -7.82
C VAL A 186 2.96 -10.99 -8.48
N ASP A 187 2.64 -12.02 -7.71
CA ASP A 187 1.88 -13.16 -8.19
C ASP A 187 0.38 -12.87 -8.10
N THR A 188 -0.43 -13.57 -8.91
CA THR A 188 -1.90 -13.44 -8.92
C THR A 188 -2.57 -14.71 -8.44
N ASP A 189 -3.68 -14.56 -7.71
CA ASP A 189 -4.46 -15.68 -7.18
C ASP A 189 -5.37 -16.30 -8.24
N THR A 190 -6.25 -17.20 -7.80
CA THR A 190 -7.25 -17.86 -8.65
C THR A 190 -8.33 -16.93 -9.17
N THR A 191 -8.41 -15.69 -8.69
CA THR A 191 -9.33 -14.65 -9.19
C THR A 191 -8.64 -13.69 -10.15
N GLY A 192 -7.30 -13.73 -10.23
CA GLY A 192 -6.52 -12.78 -11.03
C GLY A 192 -6.16 -11.51 -10.25
N MET A 193 -6.34 -11.51 -8.93
CA MET A 193 -5.90 -10.43 -8.05
C MET A 193 -4.48 -10.69 -7.56
N GLY A 194 -3.64 -9.66 -7.56
CA GLY A 194 -2.30 -9.66 -7.02
C GLY A 194 -2.14 -8.61 -5.93
N VAL A 195 -1.50 -8.94 -4.80
CA VAL A 195 -1.26 -7.99 -3.70
C VAL A 195 0.17 -8.11 -3.20
N GLN A 196 0.86 -6.99 -3.11
CA GLN A 196 2.14 -6.85 -2.44
C GLN A 196 2.00 -5.80 -1.34
N PRO A 197 2.00 -6.19 -0.06
CA PRO A 197 2.05 -5.26 1.07
C PRO A 197 3.31 -4.39 1.02
N TRP A 198 3.31 -3.35 1.85
CA TRP A 198 4.44 -2.45 2.04
C TRP A 198 5.76 -3.21 2.18
N SER A 199 6.61 -3.09 1.17
CA SER A 199 7.88 -3.79 1.04
C SER A 199 8.94 -2.89 0.45
N GLU A 200 10.21 -3.11 0.80
CA GLU A 200 11.32 -2.32 0.29
C GLU A 200 11.48 -2.47 -1.21
N ILE A 201 11.65 -1.34 -1.90
CA ILE A 201 11.99 -1.30 -3.32
C ILE A 201 13.22 -0.43 -3.56
N ASN A 202 13.94 -0.73 -4.65
CA ASN A 202 15.07 0.07 -5.09
C ASN A 202 14.62 1.17 -6.07
N LEU A 203 14.05 2.24 -5.52
CA LEU A 203 13.66 3.46 -6.25
C LEU A 203 13.73 4.65 -5.29
N ASP A 204 14.40 5.72 -5.70
CA ASP A 204 14.38 6.98 -4.98
C ASP A 204 13.17 7.81 -5.45
N VAL A 205 12.11 7.83 -4.66
CA VAL A 205 10.87 8.56 -4.97
C VAL A 205 10.87 10.02 -4.51
N LEU A 206 11.97 10.48 -3.93
CA LEU A 206 12.16 11.89 -3.56
C LEU A 206 12.92 12.67 -4.64
N ASN A 207 13.34 12.01 -5.73
CA ASN A 207 13.85 12.68 -6.93
C ASN A 207 12.70 13.20 -7.81
N ASN A 208 12.79 14.46 -8.26
CA ASN A 208 11.84 15.07 -9.20
C ASN A 208 11.76 14.33 -10.55
N ASP A 209 12.85 13.68 -10.98
CA ASP A 209 12.95 13.05 -12.30
C ASP A 209 12.03 11.83 -12.44
N ILE A 210 11.48 11.30 -11.35
CA ILE A 210 10.53 10.18 -11.37
C ILE A 210 9.12 10.61 -11.79
N LEU A 211 8.79 11.90 -11.68
CA LEU A 211 7.43 12.37 -11.89
C LEU A 211 7.07 12.26 -13.37
N ASN A 212 5.87 11.78 -13.66
CA ASN A 212 5.40 11.42 -15.00
C ASN A 212 6.11 10.24 -15.67
N LYS A 213 7.10 9.61 -15.02
CA LYS A 213 7.67 8.33 -15.47
C LYS A 213 6.66 7.20 -15.31
N THR A 214 6.92 6.09 -15.97
CA THR A 214 5.92 5.02 -16.13
C THR A 214 6.23 3.83 -15.24
N ILE A 215 5.24 3.36 -14.49
CA ILE A 215 5.24 2.02 -13.89
C ILE A 215 4.54 1.06 -14.84
N ILE A 216 5.09 -0.14 -14.98
CA ILE A 216 4.66 -1.18 -15.91
C ILE A 216 4.46 -2.48 -15.11
N ALA A 217 3.38 -3.21 -15.36
CA ALA A 217 3.28 -4.61 -14.97
C ALA A 217 3.40 -5.50 -16.21
N MET A 218 4.41 -6.36 -16.20
CA MET A 218 4.74 -7.25 -17.31
C MET A 218 4.55 -8.71 -16.89
N GLU A 219 3.77 -9.48 -17.65
CA GLU A 219 3.63 -10.92 -17.38
C GLU A 219 4.96 -11.61 -17.66
N ARG A 220 5.53 -12.28 -16.65
CA ARG A 220 6.89 -12.86 -16.73
C ARG A 220 7.06 -13.90 -17.83
N LYS A 221 6.02 -14.70 -18.11
CA LYS A 221 6.09 -15.80 -19.07
C LYS A 221 6.07 -15.33 -20.53
N SER A 222 5.28 -14.31 -20.83
CA SER A 222 5.10 -13.79 -22.20
C SER A 222 6.00 -12.59 -22.49
N GLY A 223 6.39 -11.82 -21.47
CA GLY A 223 7.03 -10.51 -21.65
C GLY A 223 6.05 -9.42 -22.11
N ASP A 224 4.75 -9.71 -22.04
CA ASP A 224 3.71 -8.78 -22.42
C ASP A 224 3.46 -7.76 -21.31
N VAL A 225 3.38 -6.50 -21.72
CA VAL A 225 2.97 -5.41 -20.84
C VAL A 225 1.44 -5.42 -20.79
N ILE A 226 0.89 -5.60 -19.59
CA ILE A 226 -0.56 -5.76 -19.42
C ILE A 226 -1.21 -4.46 -18.97
N ILE A 227 -0.64 -3.83 -17.93
CA ILE A 227 -1.09 -2.56 -17.37
C ILE A 227 0.10 -1.63 -17.14
N CYS A 228 -0.12 -0.33 -17.24
CA CYS A 228 0.88 0.69 -16.95
C CYS A 228 0.23 2.00 -16.52
N GLY A 229 1.02 2.90 -15.92
CA GLY A 229 0.53 4.19 -15.47
C GLY A 229 1.66 5.13 -15.09
N SER A 230 1.38 6.44 -15.14
CA SER A 230 2.35 7.47 -14.80
C SER A 230 2.38 7.75 -13.31
N ILE A 231 3.58 8.01 -12.78
CA ILE A 231 3.81 8.38 -11.38
C ILE A 231 3.39 9.83 -11.16
N GLY A 232 2.55 10.06 -10.17
CA GLY A 232 2.17 11.38 -9.66
C GLY A 232 2.34 11.48 -8.14
N ILE A 233 2.33 12.70 -7.61
CA ILE A 233 2.34 12.93 -6.15
C ILE A 233 0.98 12.54 -5.59
N LYS A 234 0.96 11.77 -4.51
CA LYS A 234 -0.26 11.46 -3.75
C LYS A 234 -0.39 12.45 -2.60
N GLY A 235 -1.53 13.14 -2.51
CA GLY A 235 -1.78 14.15 -1.47
C GLY A 235 -1.18 15.50 -1.83
N ASN A 236 -0.52 16.16 -0.86
CA ASN A 236 -0.04 17.52 -1.02
C ASN A 236 1.41 17.58 -1.53
N ARG A 237 1.65 18.38 -2.58
CA ARG A 237 3.00 18.63 -3.11
C ARG A 237 3.96 19.19 -2.05
N THR A 238 3.48 20.08 -1.18
CA THR A 238 4.29 20.67 -0.10
C THR A 238 4.77 19.60 0.88
N GLU A 239 3.93 18.63 1.23
CA GLU A 239 4.32 17.52 2.10
C GLU A 239 5.38 16.63 1.44
N TRP A 240 5.22 16.35 0.14
CA TRP A 240 6.21 15.60 -0.63
C TRP A 240 7.55 16.32 -0.73
N GLU A 241 7.56 17.64 -0.98
CA GLU A 241 8.78 18.46 -0.96
C GLU A 241 9.41 18.51 0.44
N ASN A 242 8.59 18.65 1.49
CA ASN A 242 9.07 18.66 2.87
C ASN A 242 9.73 17.34 3.26
N ALA A 243 9.29 16.21 2.71
CA ALA A 243 9.91 14.91 2.96
C ALA A 243 11.36 14.79 2.40
N LYS A 244 11.74 15.67 1.45
CA LYS A 244 13.12 15.81 0.96
C LYS A 244 14.01 16.59 1.92
N ASN A 245 13.41 17.33 2.86
CA ASN A 245 14.14 18.12 3.83
C ASN A 245 14.24 17.32 5.12
N VAL A 246 15.47 17.16 5.62
CA VAL A 246 15.67 16.54 6.92
C VAL A 246 15.40 17.62 7.96
N SER A 247 14.31 17.55 8.72
CA SER A 247 14.31 18.14 10.05
C SER A 247 15.04 17.20 11.00
N THR A 248 16.35 17.04 10.82
CA THR A 248 17.22 16.50 11.87
C THR A 248 17.42 17.61 12.89
N THR A 249 16.34 17.98 13.55
CA THR A 249 16.42 18.63 14.85
C THR A 249 16.44 17.50 15.90
N SER A 250 17.40 16.59 15.78
CA SER A 250 17.94 15.98 16.99
C SER A 250 18.73 17.09 17.67
N ILE A 251 18.03 17.89 18.47
CA ILE A 251 18.68 18.70 19.49
C ILE A 251 19.42 17.69 20.35
N SER A 252 20.72 17.53 20.11
CA SER A 252 21.59 16.78 20.98
C SER A 252 21.44 17.39 22.36
N PHE A 253 20.80 16.65 23.27
CA PHE A 253 20.57 17.04 24.67
C PHE A 253 21.87 17.39 25.41
N TRP A 254 23.03 17.11 24.81
CA TRP A 254 24.36 17.36 25.35
C TRP A 254 24.87 18.79 25.12
N LEU A 255 24.42 19.47 24.05
CA LEU A 255 24.86 20.84 23.75
C LEU A 255 24.37 21.89 24.77
N PRO A 256 23.11 21.88 25.24
CA PRO A 256 22.68 22.79 26.30
C PRO A 256 23.35 22.46 27.65
N LEU A 257 23.66 21.19 27.92
CA LEU A 257 24.29 20.77 29.17
C LEU A 257 25.77 21.22 29.26
N LEU A 258 26.51 21.13 28.15
CA LEU A 258 27.88 21.63 28.04
C LEU A 258 27.96 23.15 28.18
N LEU A 259 27.00 23.88 27.59
CA LEU A 259 26.89 25.33 27.76
C LEU A 259 26.56 25.71 29.21
N MET A 260 25.64 25.00 29.87
CA MET A 260 25.35 25.23 31.29
C MET A 260 26.56 24.95 32.19
N CYS A 261 27.32 23.89 31.94
CA CYS A 261 28.53 23.59 32.70
C CYS A 261 29.63 24.65 32.53
N SER A 262 29.83 25.18 31.32
CA SER A 262 30.83 26.24 31.09
C SER A 262 30.42 27.57 31.74
N PHE A 263 29.13 27.92 31.71
CA PHE A 263 28.61 29.09 32.42
C PHE A 263 28.74 28.95 33.95
N LEU A 264 28.48 27.77 34.52
CA LEU A 264 28.70 27.51 35.95
C LEU A 264 30.18 27.61 36.33
N HIS A 265 31.10 27.16 35.47
CA HIS A 265 32.53 27.25 35.74
C HIS A 265 33.03 28.71 35.73
N LEU A 266 32.55 29.53 34.79
CA LEU A 266 32.82 30.97 34.74
C LEU A 266 32.27 31.71 35.96
N PHE A 267 31.08 31.36 36.43
CA PHE A 267 30.49 31.96 37.64
C PHE A 267 31.24 31.58 38.93
N LEU A 268 31.77 30.35 39.02
CA LEU A 268 32.58 29.95 40.18
C LEU A 268 33.95 30.66 40.20
N GLN A 269 34.56 30.91 39.04
CA GLN A 269 35.86 31.61 38.99
C GLN A 269 35.75 33.09 39.38
N HIS A 270 34.59 33.73 39.20
CA HIS A 270 34.41 35.15 39.54
C HIS A 270 33.98 35.45 40.98
N LYS A 271 33.70 34.42 41.81
CA LYS A 271 33.22 34.62 43.19
C LYS A 271 34.27 34.55 44.29
N PHE A 272 35.56 34.47 43.98
CA PHE A 272 36.62 34.65 44.97
C PHE A 272 37.78 35.50 44.44
N PRO A 273 37.76 36.81 44.70
CA PRO A 273 38.94 37.51 45.17
C PRO A 273 38.84 37.68 46.69
N LEU A 274 39.88 37.20 47.40
CA LEU A 274 40.22 37.62 48.76
C LEU A 274 40.41 39.14 48.83
#